data_AF-D3SFZ8-F1
#
_entry.id   AF-D3SFZ8-F1
#
_cell.length_a   1.000
_cell.length_b   1.000
_cell.length_c   1.000
_cell.angle_alpha   90.00
_cell.angle_beta   90.00
_cell.angle_gamma   90.00
#
_symmetry.space_group_name_H-M   'P 1'
#
loop_
_entity.id
_entity.type
_entity.pdbx_description
1 polymer ?
#
loop_
_entity_poly.entity_id
_entity_poly.type
_entity_poly.pdbx_seq_one_letter_code
_entity_poly.pdbx_strand_id
1 'polypeptide(L)'
;MEIMQVQDELVVTRRVDGLQTMSLRVLVDQKGALSVAVDPVGAHPGNWVFTISGSAARYALDDPKVTTDLTIGGIIDHWDDGGRKAEGSTNKAGQDQTDAQRSASAHKAA
;
A
#
# COMPACT_ATOMS: atom_id res chain seq x y z
N MET A 1 -13.95 -4.05 12.25
CA MET A 1 -13.81 -3.53 10.88
C MET A 1 -13.36 -2.11 11.02
N GLU A 2 -12.20 -1.77 10.46
CA GLU A 2 -11.60 -0.44 10.56
C GLU A 2 -11.40 0.15 9.16
N ILE A 3 -11.47 1.48 9.07
CA ILE A 3 -11.22 2.21 7.83
C ILE A 3 -9.79 2.72 7.84
N MET A 4 -9.04 2.35 6.80
CA MET A 4 -7.62 2.64 6.68
C MET A 4 -7.31 3.10 5.25
N GLN A 5 -6.20 3.79 5.05
CA GLN A 5 -5.69 4.13 3.73
C GLN A 5 -4.51 3.22 3.38
N VAL A 6 -4.46 2.75 2.14
CA VAL A 6 -3.30 2.02 1.62
C VAL A 6 -2.16 3.01 1.42
N GLN A 7 -1.03 2.78 2.08
CA GLN A 7 0.19 3.58 1.94
C GLN A 7 1.11 3.02 0.87
N ASP A 8 1.34 1.70 0.88
CA ASP A 8 2.27 1.06 -0.04
C ASP A 8 1.98 -0.45 -0.18
N GLU A 9 2.67 -1.09 -1.11
CA GLU A 9 2.78 -2.54 -1.24
C GLU A 9 3.90 -3.10 -0.35
N LEU A 10 3.67 -4.26 0.27
CA LEU A 10 4.71 -4.98 1.00
C LEU A 10 5.16 -6.23 0.24
N VAL A 11 6.40 -6.23 -0.23
CA VAL A 11 7.02 -7.40 -0.86
C VAL A 11 7.80 -8.20 0.17
N VAL A 12 7.51 -9.49 0.28
CA VAL A 12 8.20 -10.41 1.19
C VAL A 12 8.81 -11.56 0.40
N THR A 13 10.12 -11.77 0.51
CA THR A 13 10.85 -12.85 -0.22
C THR A 13 10.98 -14.15 0.59
N ARG A 14 10.76 -14.10 1.91
CA ARG A 14 10.76 -15.27 2.80
C ARG A 14 9.53 -15.25 3.70
N ARG A 15 8.70 -16.29 3.64
CA ARG A 15 7.37 -16.34 4.26
C ARG A 15 7.16 -17.67 4.99
N VAL A 16 6.23 -17.69 5.93
CA VAL A 16 5.70 -18.96 6.47
C VAL A 16 4.71 -19.55 5.47
N ASP A 17 4.67 -20.87 5.35
CA ASP A 17 3.84 -21.57 4.34
C ASP A 17 2.35 -21.17 4.44
N GLY A 18 1.86 -20.96 5.66
CA GLY A 18 0.48 -20.57 5.92
C GLY A 18 0.07 -19.21 5.32
N LEU A 19 1.00 -18.28 5.09
CA LEU A 19 0.69 -16.98 4.45
C LEU A 19 0.57 -17.09 2.92
N GLN A 20 1.01 -18.21 2.35
CA GLN A 20 1.01 -18.49 0.91
C GLN A 20 1.68 -17.35 0.10
N THR A 21 1.29 -17.19 -1.17
CA THR A 21 1.74 -16.13 -2.07
C THR A 21 0.80 -14.92 -2.07
N MET A 22 0.11 -14.67 -0.96
CA MET A 22 -0.85 -13.57 -0.86
C MET A 22 -0.20 -12.20 -1.10
N SER A 23 -0.93 -11.30 -1.76
CA SER A 23 -0.59 -9.89 -1.90
C SER A 23 -0.75 -9.17 -0.56
N LEU A 24 0.19 -8.29 -0.22
CA LEU A 24 0.20 -7.57 1.05
C LEU A 24 0.23 -6.05 0.82
N ARG A 25 -0.48 -5.32 1.68
CA ARG A 25 -0.52 -3.86 1.67
C ARG A 25 -0.16 -3.31 3.03
N VAL A 26 0.62 -2.23 3.03
CA VAL A 26 0.84 -1.40 4.22
C VAL A 26 -0.34 -0.44 4.31
N LEU A 27 -1.06 -0.50 5.42
CA LEU A 27 -2.22 0.33 5.72
C LEU A 27 -1.87 1.32 6.84
N VAL A 28 -2.48 2.49 6.81
CA VAL A 28 -2.41 3.47 7.88
C VAL A 28 -3.81 3.80 8.39
N ASP A 29 -3.99 3.82 9.71
CA ASP A 29 -5.22 4.31 10.33
C ASP A 29 -5.25 5.85 10.40
N GLN A 30 -6.37 6.41 10.87
CA GLN A 30 -6.53 7.87 11.02
C GLN A 30 -5.57 8.51 12.04
N LYS A 31 -4.96 7.70 12.92
CA LYS A 31 -4.00 8.12 13.94
C LYS A 31 -2.55 7.98 13.47
N GLY A 32 -2.32 7.47 12.27
CA GLY A 32 -0.98 7.21 11.73
C GLY A 32 -0.40 5.84 12.10
N ALA A 33 -1.14 4.96 12.76
CA ALA A 33 -0.66 3.62 13.08
C ALA A 33 -0.64 2.74 11.84
N LEU A 34 0.47 2.03 11.66
CA LEU A 34 0.68 1.14 10.52
C LEU A 34 0.19 -0.28 10.83
N SER A 35 -0.34 -0.94 9.80
CA SER A 35 -0.69 -2.35 9.82
C SER A 35 -0.43 -2.97 8.46
N VAL A 36 -0.32 -4.30 8.40
CA VAL A 36 -0.16 -5.04 7.15
C VAL A 36 -1.39 -5.93 6.97
N ALA A 37 -2.03 -5.84 5.81
CA ALA A 37 -3.19 -6.65 5.48
C ALA A 37 -2.95 -7.47 4.22
N VAL A 38 -3.57 -8.65 4.15
CA VAL A 38 -3.75 -9.38 2.89
C VAL A 38 -4.71 -8.61 1.99
N ASP A 39 -4.40 -8.54 0.70
CA ASP A 39 -5.20 -7.84 -0.31
C ASP A 39 -5.72 -8.81 -1.38
N PRO A 40 -6.98 -9.27 -1.26
CA PRO A 40 -7.63 -10.06 -2.29
C PRO A 40 -8.34 -9.20 -3.36
N VAL A 41 -8.41 -7.88 -3.19
CA VAL A 41 -9.24 -6.99 -4.03
C VAL A 41 -8.43 -6.15 -5.01
N GLY A 42 -7.11 -6.09 -4.87
CA GLY A 42 -6.23 -5.32 -5.74
C GLY A 42 -6.24 -3.83 -5.40
N ALA A 43 -6.17 -3.49 -4.11
CA ALA A 43 -6.05 -2.12 -3.64
C ALA A 43 -4.67 -1.54 -3.98
N HIS A 44 -4.61 -0.23 -4.23
CA HIS A 44 -3.42 0.53 -4.59
C HIS A 44 -3.16 1.65 -3.59
N PRO A 45 -1.92 2.16 -3.48
CA PRO A 45 -1.59 3.33 -2.66
C PRO A 45 -2.56 4.50 -2.89
N GLY A 46 -3.05 5.09 -1.80
CA GLY A 46 -4.06 6.15 -1.80
C GLY A 46 -5.50 5.66 -1.71
N ASN A 47 -5.80 4.39 -1.99
CA ASN A 47 -7.15 3.86 -1.80
C ASN A 47 -7.54 3.84 -0.32
N TRP A 48 -8.78 4.23 -0.04
CA TRP A 48 -9.42 3.99 1.24
C TRP A 48 -10.06 2.61 1.22
N VAL A 49 -9.90 1.87 2.31
CA VAL A 49 -10.38 0.49 2.43
C VAL A 49 -11.03 0.26 3.78
N PHE A 50 -11.94 -0.73 3.84
CA PHE A 50 -12.33 -1.32 5.11
C PHE A 50 -11.64 -2.67 5.30
N THR A 51 -11.28 -2.96 6.54
CA THR A 51 -10.53 -4.18 6.89
C THR A 51 -11.36 -5.12 7.76
N ILE A 52 -11.09 -6.42 7.63
CA ILE A 52 -11.63 -7.48 8.47
C ILE A 52 -10.47 -8.04 9.28
N SER A 53 -10.60 -8.07 10.61
CA SER A 53 -9.52 -8.39 11.53
C SER A 53 -9.79 -9.65 12.37
N GLY A 54 -8.73 -10.17 12.99
CA GLY A 54 -8.75 -11.35 13.84
C GLY A 54 -9.05 -12.62 13.04
N SER A 55 -9.74 -13.58 13.68
CA SER A 55 -10.08 -14.85 13.04
C SER A 55 -11.02 -14.70 11.83
N ALA A 56 -11.80 -13.62 11.77
CA ALA A 56 -12.70 -13.33 10.66
C ALA A 56 -11.96 -13.01 9.36
N ALA A 57 -10.72 -12.51 9.43
CA ALA A 57 -9.91 -12.14 8.26
C ALA A 57 -9.76 -13.30 7.27
N ARG A 58 -9.62 -14.54 7.76
CA ARG A 58 -9.48 -15.72 6.92
C ARG A 58 -10.71 -16.01 6.06
N TYR A 59 -11.90 -15.63 6.51
CA TYR A 59 -13.14 -15.83 5.76
C TYR A 59 -13.39 -14.75 4.70
N ALA A 60 -12.55 -13.70 4.65
CA ALA A 60 -12.56 -12.72 3.58
C ALA A 60 -11.72 -13.16 2.35
N LEU A 61 -11.14 -14.35 2.42
CA LEU A 61 -10.33 -14.97 1.37
C LEU A 61 -11.05 -16.20 0.81
N ASP A 62 -10.65 -16.61 -0.39
CA ASP A 62 -11.16 -17.84 -1.02
C ASP A 62 -10.75 -19.11 -0.24
N ASP A 63 -9.57 -19.09 0.38
CA ASP A 63 -9.06 -20.18 1.23
C ASP A 63 -8.97 -19.74 2.71
N PRO A 64 -9.87 -20.23 3.59
CA PRO A 64 -9.86 -19.88 5.00
C PRO A 64 -8.72 -20.52 5.81
N LYS A 65 -7.85 -21.33 5.17
CA LYS A 65 -6.63 -21.85 5.79
C LYS A 65 -5.46 -20.87 5.72
N VAL A 66 -5.55 -19.81 4.91
CA VAL A 66 -4.53 -18.75 4.86
C VAL A 66 -4.36 -18.16 6.26
N THR A 67 -3.12 -18.14 6.74
CA THR A 67 -2.78 -17.64 8.07
C THR A 67 -2.65 -16.11 8.01
N THR A 68 -3.76 -15.44 8.29
CA THR A 68 -3.84 -13.98 8.40
C THR A 68 -4.75 -13.58 9.56
N ASP A 69 -4.47 -12.43 10.14
CA ASP A 69 -5.26 -11.74 11.16
C ASP A 69 -5.80 -10.38 10.65
N LEU A 70 -5.49 -9.97 9.42
CA LEU A 70 -6.00 -8.76 8.80
C LEU A 70 -6.12 -8.92 7.27
N THR A 71 -7.28 -8.58 6.74
CA THR A 71 -7.56 -8.67 5.29
C THR A 71 -8.37 -7.47 4.84
N ILE A 72 -8.04 -6.94 3.65
CA ILE A 72 -8.83 -5.90 2.99
C ILE A 72 -10.14 -6.53 2.53
N GLY A 73 -11.27 -6.00 3.02
CA GLY A 73 -12.60 -6.45 2.62
C GLY A 73 -13.13 -5.75 1.37
N GLY A 74 -12.64 -4.54 1.08
CA GLY A 74 -13.05 -3.78 -0.10
C GLY A 74 -12.47 -2.37 -0.15
N ILE A 75 -12.48 -1.80 -1.36
CA ILE A 75 -12.13 -0.41 -1.65
C ILE A 75 -13.36 0.47 -1.45
N ILE A 76 -13.16 1.66 -0.88
CA ILE A 76 -14.19 2.67 -0.64
C ILE A 76 -14.03 3.78 -1.67
N ASP A 77 -15.01 3.95 -2.55
CA ASP A 77 -14.92 4.91 -3.67
C ASP A 77 -14.98 6.38 -3.21
N HIS A 78 -15.95 6.72 -2.36
CA HIS A 78 -16.27 8.09 -1.98
C HIS A 78 -16.03 8.34 -0.48
N TRP A 79 -14.82 8.03 -0.01
CA TRP A 79 -14.43 8.33 1.37
C TRP A 79 -14.02 9.81 1.51
N ASP A 80 -14.76 10.56 2.33
CA ASP A 80 -14.41 11.93 2.71
C ASP A 80 -13.56 11.91 3.98
N ASP A 81 -12.26 12.15 3.83
CA ASP A 81 -11.30 12.18 4.93
C ASP A 81 -11.27 13.52 5.69
N GLY A 82 -12.22 14.42 5.41
CA GLY A 82 -12.28 15.75 6.01
C GLY A 82 -11.25 16.73 5.45
N GLY A 83 -10.68 16.46 4.27
CA GLY A 83 -9.82 17.38 3.51
C GLY A 83 -8.33 17.27 3.82
N ARG A 84 -7.87 16.15 4.37
CA ARG A 84 -6.45 15.94 4.68
C ARG A 84 -5.72 15.52 3.40
N LYS A 85 -5.21 16.50 2.63
CA LYS A 85 -4.40 16.21 1.44
C LYS A 85 -3.26 15.27 1.82
N ALA A 86 -3.20 14.11 1.17
CA ALA A 86 -2.07 13.21 1.24
C ALA A 86 -0.82 14.01 0.84
N GLU A 87 0.03 14.32 1.82
CA GLU A 87 1.36 14.84 1.55
C GLU A 87 2.12 13.71 0.87
N GLY A 88 2.17 13.78 -0.46
CA GLY A 88 2.87 12.81 -1.28
C GLY A 88 4.28 12.63 -0.75
N SER A 89 4.60 11.39 -0.39
CA SER A 89 5.96 10.92 -0.26
C SER A 89 6.67 11.16 -1.59
N THR A 90 7.25 12.34 -1.77
CA THR A 90 8.23 12.59 -2.82
C THR A 90 9.44 11.74 -2.49
N ASN A 91 9.50 10.54 -3.07
CA ASN A 91 10.74 9.80 -3.22
C ASN A 91 11.71 10.64 -4.06
N LYS A 92 12.48 11.52 -3.41
CA LYS A 92 13.54 12.36 -3.98
C LYS A 92 14.77 11.57 -4.44
N ALA A 93 14.68 10.24 -4.58
CA ALA A 93 15.81 9.41 -5.01
C ALA A 93 16.01 9.40 -6.54
N GLY A 94 15.06 9.90 -7.33
CA GLY A 94 15.11 9.82 -8.80
C GLY A 94 15.38 11.13 -9.56
N GLN A 95 15.41 12.29 -8.90
CA GLN A 95 15.51 13.59 -9.59
C GLN A 95 16.94 14.09 -9.80
N ASP A 96 17.93 13.57 -9.07
CA ASP A 96 19.32 14.03 -9.17
C ASP A 96 20.02 13.62 -10.48
N GLN A 97 19.51 12.63 -11.21
CA GLN A 97 20.13 12.18 -12.47
C GLN A 97 19.69 13.00 -13.69
N THR A 98 18.55 13.69 -13.64
CA THR A 98 18.02 14.42 -14.80
C THR A 98 18.62 15.81 -15.04
N ASP A 99 19.19 16.45 -14.00
CA ASP A 99 19.76 17.79 -14.13
C ASP A 99 21.24 17.81 -14.55
N ALA A 100 22.00 16.74 -14.24
CA ALA A 100 23.40 16.62 -14.65
C ALA A 100 23.57 16.41 -16.16
N GLN A 101 22.55 15.85 -16.85
CA GLN A 101 22.62 15.54 -18.28
C GLN A 101 22.23 16.71 -19.19
N ARG A 102 21.50 17.72 -18.66
CA ARG A 102 21.10 18.92 -19.42
C ARG A 102 22.22 19.97 -19.49
N SER A 103 23.09 20.05 -18.49
CA SER A 103 24.21 21.01 -18.49
C SER A 103 25.39 20.57 -19.38
N ALA A 104 25.58 19.27 -19.59
CA ALA A 104 26.67 18.75 -20.42
C ALA A 104 26.42 18.89 -21.94
N SER A 105 25.17 18.93 -22.39
CA SER A 105 24.85 19.01 -23.83
C SER A 105 24.94 20.42 -24.42
N ALA A 106 25.04 21.46 -23.58
CA ALA A 106 25.10 22.86 -24.03
C ALA A 106 26.51 23.31 -24.46
N HIS A 107 27.56 22.51 -24.23
CA HIS A 107 28.95 22.88 -24.52
C HIS A 107 29.54 22.23 -25.78
N LYS A 108 28.73 21.52 -26.58
CA LYS A 108 29.21 20.79 -27.77
C LYS A 108 28.72 21.32 -29.13
N ALA A 109 28.22 22.56 -29.16
CA ALA A 109 27.84 23.24 -30.39
C ALA A 109 28.55 24.60 -30.47
N ALA A 110 29.81 24.59 -30.90
CA ALA A 110 30.56 25.73 -31.41
C ALA A 110 31.58 25.22 -32.44
#